data_AF-A0A7D4QXB0-F1
#
_entry.id   AF-A0A7D4QXB0-F1
#
_cell.length_a   1.000
_cell.length_b   1.000
_cell.length_c   1.000
_cell.angle_alpha   90.00
_cell.angle_beta   90.00
_cell.angle_gamma   90.00
#
_symmetry.space_group_name_H-M   'P 1'
#
loop_
_entity.id
_entity.type
_entity.pdbx_description
1 polymer ?
#
loop_
_entity_poly.entity_id
_entity_poly.type
_entity_poly.pdbx_seq_one_letter_code
_entity_poly.pdbx_strand_id
1 'polypeptide(L)'
;MPELLTYRKFNDLALANNLAEILAAHHIEYVLEESPDLFNPSFATRTEMSREYWVKISSDDFDRANQVIEAYEGRYADEADLDHYLFGFDDDELMEIINKPDEWSAFDYALAKKILKERGVVIDAAREKEIGEKRMQELKKPEHSEHFWVMVGYFFALFGGVLGFFIGWHLWKSKKTLPNGEQVFVYSPGDRNSGKWIFYLSVVGLIAATYKLYILAPPY
;
A
#
# COMPACT_ATOMS: atom_id res chain seq x y z
N MET A 1 3.11 -1.37 22.84
CA MET A 1 3.99 -0.98 21.73
C MET A 1 3.08 -0.57 20.59
N PRO A 2 3.32 0.58 19.93
CA PRO A 2 2.56 0.95 18.74
C PRO A 2 2.71 -0.16 17.68
N GLU A 3 1.65 -0.39 16.91
CA GLU A 3 1.67 -1.36 15.82
C GLU A 3 2.60 -0.83 14.71
N LEU A 4 3.62 -1.63 14.33
CA LEU A 4 4.51 -1.26 13.23
C LEU A 4 3.85 -1.60 11.90
N LEU A 5 3.73 -0.61 11.03
CA LEU A 5 3.14 -0.74 9.70
C LEU A 5 4.21 -0.70 8.64
N THR A 6 3.98 -1.39 7.52
CA THR A 6 4.86 -1.31 6.35
C THR A 6 4.88 0.12 5.81
N TYR A 7 6.05 0.73 5.85
CA TYR A 7 6.31 2.06 5.36
C TYR A 7 6.77 2.03 3.90
N ARG A 8 7.75 1.17 3.59
CA ARG A 8 8.25 0.99 2.22
C ARG A 8 8.69 -0.46 1.98
N LYS A 9 8.60 -0.88 0.73
CA LYS A 9 9.02 -2.20 0.26
C LYS A 9 10.14 -2.05 -0.76
N PHE A 10 11.06 -3.00 -0.77
CA PHE A 10 12.21 -3.03 -1.67
C PHE A 10 12.40 -4.44 -2.22
N ASN A 11 12.88 -4.54 -3.46
CA ASN A 11 13.34 -5.81 -4.02
C ASN A 11 14.86 -5.99 -3.86
N ASP A 12 15.51 -5.05 -3.18
CA ASP A 12 16.95 -5.00 -2.96
C ASP A 12 17.23 -4.73 -1.48
N LEU A 13 18.09 -5.56 -0.87
CA LEU A 13 18.42 -5.48 0.55
C LEU A 13 19.27 -4.25 0.87
N ALA A 14 20.17 -3.85 -0.04
CA ALA A 14 21.03 -2.69 0.18
C ALA A 14 20.21 -1.40 0.20
N LEU A 15 19.21 -1.26 -0.68
CA LEU A 15 18.28 -0.13 -0.64
C LEU A 15 17.44 -0.11 0.65
N ALA A 16 16.98 -1.27 1.11
CA ALA A 16 16.24 -1.37 2.36
C ALA A 16 17.10 -1.00 3.58
N ASN A 17 18.35 -1.47 3.61
CA ASN A 17 19.32 -1.13 4.65
C ASN A 17 19.69 0.35 4.65
N ASN A 18 19.85 0.96 3.47
CA ASN A 18 20.10 2.40 3.38
C ASN A 18 18.98 3.20 4.03
N LEU A 19 17.72 2.88 3.72
CA LEU A 19 16.58 3.51 4.38
C LEU A 19 16.59 3.29 5.90
N ALA A 20 16.86 2.05 6.33
CA ALA A 20 16.96 1.71 7.75
C ALA A 20 18.03 2.53 8.49
N GLU A 21 19.19 2.76 7.87
CA GLU A 21 20.26 3.60 8.42
C GLU A 21 19.82 5.06 8.55
N ILE A 22 19.13 5.61 7.54
CA ILE A 22 18.58 6.97 7.58
C ILE A 22 17.59 7.12 8.75
N LEU A 23 16.68 6.15 8.90
CA LEU A 23 15.69 6.13 9.99
C LEU A 23 16.38 6.01 11.36
N ALA A 24 17.36 5.12 11.48
CA ALA A 24 18.16 4.93 12.70
C ALA A 24 18.86 6.21 13.13
N ALA A 25 19.52 6.89 12.18
CA ALA A 25 20.26 8.13 12.41
C ALA A 25 19.36 9.27 12.93
N HIS A 26 18.07 9.23 12.60
CA HIS A 26 17.08 10.22 13.05
C HIS A 26 16.22 9.71 14.22
N HIS A 27 16.61 8.63 14.89
CA HIS A 27 15.87 8.06 16.03
C HIS A 27 14.41 7.74 15.69
N ILE A 28 14.18 7.13 14.53
CA ILE A 28 12.89 6.54 14.16
C ILE A 28 13.03 5.03 14.34
N GLU A 29 12.16 4.45 15.18
CA GLU A 29 12.13 3.00 15.39
C GLU A 29 11.66 2.31 14.12
N TYR A 30 12.41 1.30 13.68
CA TYR A 30 12.09 0.54 12.48
C TYR A 30 12.31 -0.94 12.69
N VAL A 31 11.63 -1.73 11.86
CA VAL A 31 11.83 -3.16 11.71
C VAL A 31 12.04 -3.45 10.23
N LEU A 32 13.13 -4.14 9.92
CA LEU A 32 13.40 -4.68 8.60
C LEU A 32 13.00 -6.17 8.59
N GLU A 33 12.03 -6.52 7.76
CA GLU A 33 11.58 -7.89 7.58
C GLU A 33 11.80 -8.34 6.13
N GLU A 34 12.28 -9.57 5.95
CA GLU A 34 12.19 -10.25 4.65
C GLU A 34 10.77 -10.82 4.54
N SER A 35 10.09 -10.53 3.43
CA SER A 35 8.76 -11.07 3.16
C SER A 35 8.83 -12.59 3.12
N PRO A 36 7.96 -13.30 3.87
CA PRO A 36 7.91 -14.76 3.76
C PRO A 36 7.51 -15.14 2.34
N ASP A 37 8.18 -16.15 1.77
CA ASP A 37 7.86 -16.73 0.45
C ASP A 37 6.39 -17.19 0.40
N LEU A 38 5.47 -16.28 0.07
CA LEU A 38 4.06 -16.61 -0.09
C LEU A 38 3.86 -17.19 -1.49
N PHE A 39 3.59 -18.50 -1.53
CA PHE A 39 3.15 -19.31 -2.67
C PHE A 39 2.57 -18.48 -3.84
N ASN A 40 3.40 -18.15 -4.82
CA ASN A 40 2.93 -17.68 -6.12
C ASN A 40 2.92 -18.88 -7.08
N PRO A 41 1.76 -19.27 -7.65
CA PRO A 41 1.65 -20.40 -8.58
C PRO A 41 2.53 -20.29 -9.84
N SER A 42 3.15 -19.13 -10.11
CA SER A 42 4.15 -18.96 -11.16
C SER A 42 5.54 -19.49 -10.81
N PHE A 43 5.74 -20.09 -9.62
CA PHE A 43 7.05 -20.51 -9.09
C PHE A 43 7.61 -21.83 -9.62
N ALA A 44 7.00 -22.47 -10.61
CA ALA A 44 7.59 -23.69 -11.18
C ALA A 44 8.92 -23.43 -11.94
N THR A 45 9.31 -22.17 -12.18
CA THR A 45 10.42 -21.86 -13.11
C THR A 45 11.37 -20.72 -12.73
N ARG A 46 11.38 -20.16 -11.50
CA ARG A 46 12.39 -19.13 -11.19
C ARG A 46 12.93 -19.13 -9.76
N THR A 47 14.18 -19.56 -9.68
CA THR A 47 15.15 -19.49 -8.60
C THR A 47 15.42 -18.02 -8.19
N GLU A 48 15.49 -17.74 -6.88
CA GLU A 48 16.12 -16.58 -6.20
C GLU A 48 15.64 -15.12 -6.48
N MET A 49 14.80 -14.83 -7.47
CA MET A 49 14.53 -13.43 -7.92
C MET A 49 13.31 -12.70 -7.31
N SER A 50 12.84 -13.02 -6.10
CA SER A 50 11.65 -12.33 -5.55
C SER A 50 11.65 -12.09 -4.05
N ARG A 51 12.83 -11.89 -3.46
CA ARG A 51 12.90 -11.49 -2.04
C ARG A 51 12.49 -10.03 -1.93
N GLU A 52 11.34 -9.80 -1.31
CA GLU A 52 10.84 -8.45 -1.01
C GLU A 52 11.20 -8.13 0.45
N TYR A 53 11.84 -6.99 0.69
CA TYR A 53 12.23 -6.50 2.01
C TYR A 53 11.30 -5.37 2.43
N TRP A 54 10.73 -5.47 3.63
CA TRP A 54 9.77 -4.51 4.16
C TRP A 54 10.42 -3.72 5.30
N VAL A 55 10.47 -2.41 5.13
CA VAL A 55 10.82 -1.48 6.21
C VAL A 55 9.50 -1.05 6.86
N LYS A 56 9.34 -1.38 8.15
CA LYS A 56 8.18 -1.04 8.95
C LYS A 56 8.56 -0.01 10.02
N ILE A 57 7.67 0.94 10.28
CA ILE A 57 7.81 1.96 11.34
C ILE A 57 6.48 2.15 12.06
N SER A 58 6.49 2.87 13.18
CA SER A 58 5.26 3.29 13.86
C SER A 58 4.44 4.21 12.96
N SER A 59 3.11 4.03 12.90
CA SER A 59 2.23 4.92 12.11
C SER A 59 2.41 6.40 12.48
N ASP A 60 2.68 6.67 13.75
CA ASP A 60 2.85 8.03 14.29
C ASP A 60 4.12 8.71 13.76
N ASP A 61 5.09 7.93 13.27
CA ASP A 61 6.35 8.43 12.70
C ASP A 61 6.32 8.58 11.17
N PHE A 62 5.22 8.25 10.47
CA PHE A 62 5.17 8.32 9.00
C PHE A 62 5.46 9.72 8.46
N ASP A 63 4.78 10.74 8.97
CA ASP A 63 4.99 12.13 8.53
C ASP A 63 6.42 12.60 8.82
N ARG A 64 6.96 12.21 9.98
CA ARG A 64 8.34 12.53 10.36
C ARG A 64 9.35 11.81 9.47
N ALA A 65 9.13 10.54 9.16
CA ALA A 65 9.96 9.76 8.25
C ALA A 65 9.96 10.37 6.85
N ASN A 66 8.78 10.74 6.33
CA ASN A 66 8.65 11.42 5.04
C ASN A 66 9.50 12.69 4.98
N GLN A 67 9.41 13.54 6.01
CA GLN A 67 10.21 14.78 6.10
C GLN A 67 11.72 14.50 6.17
N VAL A 68 12.14 13.51 6.97
CA VAL A 68 13.55 13.12 7.09
C VAL A 68 14.11 12.65 5.75
N ILE A 69 13.35 11.82 5.04
CA ILE A 69 13.77 11.25 3.76
C ILE A 69 13.78 12.33 2.68
N GLU A 70 12.75 13.17 2.59
CA GLU A 70 12.74 14.31 1.65
C GLU A 70 13.92 15.25 1.90
N ALA A 71 14.23 15.57 3.16
CA ALA A 71 15.38 16.41 3.52
C ALA A 71 16.73 15.71 3.30
N TYR A 72 16.79 14.39 3.33
CA TYR A 72 17.99 13.62 3.02
C TYR A 72 18.22 13.58 1.51
N GLU A 73 17.24 13.11 0.75
CA GLU A 73 17.30 12.97 -0.72
C GLU A 73 17.40 14.33 -1.42
N GLY A 74 16.69 15.35 -0.91
CA GLY A 74 16.70 16.70 -1.46
C GLY A 74 18.07 17.37 -1.42
N ARG A 75 19.01 16.93 -0.56
CA ARG A 75 20.40 17.42 -0.59
C ARG A 75 21.13 17.01 -1.87
N TYR A 76 20.74 15.89 -2.47
CA TYR A 76 21.35 15.38 -3.70
C TYR A 76 20.65 15.92 -4.95
N ALA A 77 19.45 16.50 -4.83
CA ALA A 77 18.75 17.12 -5.96
C ALA A 77 19.54 18.30 -6.56
N ASP A 78 20.39 18.95 -5.77
CA ASP A 78 21.30 20.00 -6.24
C ASP A 78 22.42 19.47 -7.13
N GLU A 79 22.84 18.22 -6.89
CA GLU A 79 23.93 17.52 -7.57
C GLU A 79 23.43 16.56 -8.65
N ALA A 80 22.12 16.56 -8.94
CA ALA A 80 21.52 15.67 -9.94
C ALA A 80 22.20 15.85 -11.30
N ASP A 81 22.55 14.73 -11.93
CA ASP A 81 23.14 14.72 -13.27
C ASP A 81 22.15 15.32 -14.27
N LEU A 82 22.64 16.17 -15.17
CA LEU A 82 21.83 16.83 -16.19
C LEU A 82 21.22 15.82 -17.19
N ASP A 83 21.73 14.59 -17.22
CA ASP A 83 21.17 13.50 -18.00
C ASP A 83 19.99 12.78 -17.31
N HIS A 84 19.63 13.17 -16.08
CA HIS A 84 18.52 12.56 -15.34
C HIS A 84 17.20 12.72 -16.11
N TYR A 85 16.39 11.66 -16.12
CA TYR A 85 15.18 11.59 -16.96
C TYR A 85 14.18 12.74 -16.71
N LEU A 86 14.12 13.26 -15.48
CA LEU A 86 13.27 14.39 -15.11
C LEU A 86 13.63 15.71 -15.82
N PHE A 87 14.87 15.89 -16.27
CA PHE A 87 15.21 17.07 -17.09
C PHE A 87 14.54 17.06 -18.46
N GLY A 88 14.12 15.88 -18.94
CA GLY A 88 13.34 15.70 -20.16
C GLY A 88 11.85 15.95 -20.00
N PHE A 89 11.33 16.07 -18.76
CA PHE A 89 9.91 16.26 -18.52
C PHE A 89 9.48 17.70 -18.77
N ASP A 90 8.25 17.89 -19.26
CA ASP A 90 7.61 19.21 -19.33
C ASP A 90 7.06 19.67 -17.97
N ASP A 91 6.55 20.89 -17.89
CA ASP A 91 6.07 21.46 -16.63
C ASP A 91 4.83 20.73 -16.09
N ASP A 92 3.98 20.18 -16.95
CA ASP A 92 2.79 19.45 -16.56
C ASP A 92 3.14 18.05 -16.01
N GLU A 93 4.10 17.37 -16.63
CA GLU A 93 4.67 16.10 -16.15
C GLU A 93 5.36 16.27 -14.79
N LEU A 94 6.15 17.32 -14.63
CA LEU A 94 6.77 17.64 -13.32
C LEU A 94 5.71 17.98 -12.28
N MET A 95 4.66 18.71 -12.65
CA MET A 95 3.53 18.98 -11.77
C MET A 95 2.77 17.71 -11.37
N GLU A 96 2.73 16.66 -12.20
CA GLU A 96 2.15 15.37 -11.81
C GLU A 96 2.91 14.74 -10.63
N ILE A 97 4.24 14.81 -10.63
CA ILE A 97 5.09 14.37 -9.52
C ILE A 97 4.75 15.15 -8.25
N ILE A 98 4.56 16.47 -8.38
CA ILE A 98 4.19 17.32 -7.24
C ILE A 98 2.80 16.97 -6.70
N ASN A 99 1.86 16.62 -7.58
CA ASN A 99 0.49 16.30 -7.22
C ASN A 99 0.32 14.91 -6.59
N LYS A 100 1.25 13.99 -6.88
CA LYS A 100 1.18 12.58 -6.41
C LYS A 100 2.51 12.12 -5.79
N PRO A 101 3.03 12.81 -4.76
CA PRO A 101 4.34 12.50 -4.19
C PRO A 101 4.46 11.08 -3.64
N ASP A 102 3.33 10.43 -3.32
CA ASP A 102 3.26 9.04 -2.88
C ASP A 102 3.53 8.00 -3.96
N GLU A 103 3.45 8.39 -5.24
CA GLU A 103 3.73 7.52 -6.40
C GLU A 103 5.18 7.64 -6.90
N TRP A 104 5.94 8.60 -6.38
CA TRP A 104 7.31 8.92 -6.83
C TRP A 104 8.32 8.81 -5.69
N SER A 105 9.62 8.76 -6.02
CA SER A 105 10.63 8.80 -4.97
C SER A 105 10.75 10.20 -4.37
N ALA A 106 11.24 10.29 -3.13
CA ALA A 106 11.47 11.58 -2.48
C ALA A 106 12.53 12.42 -3.23
N PHE A 107 13.50 11.75 -3.87
CA PHE A 107 14.45 12.40 -4.77
C PHE A 107 13.75 13.02 -5.98
N ASP A 108 12.90 12.26 -6.68
CA ASP A 108 12.17 12.74 -7.86
C ASP A 108 11.29 13.95 -7.51
N TYR A 109 10.61 13.88 -6.37
CA TYR A 109 9.80 14.99 -5.86
C TYR A 109 10.65 16.25 -5.61
N ALA A 110 11.78 16.10 -4.92
CA ALA A 110 12.68 17.22 -4.65
C ALA A 110 13.29 17.82 -5.94
N LEU A 111 13.72 16.96 -6.87
CA LEU A 111 14.26 17.37 -8.17
C LEU A 111 13.19 18.05 -9.04
N ALA A 112 11.96 17.54 -9.06
CA ALA A 112 10.85 18.15 -9.78
C ALA A 112 10.53 19.56 -9.25
N LYS A 113 10.48 19.75 -7.91
CA LYS A 113 10.31 21.07 -7.30
C LYS A 113 11.41 22.04 -7.73
N LYS A 114 12.65 21.57 -7.77
CA LYS A 114 13.79 22.38 -8.22
C LYS A 114 13.66 22.78 -9.69
N ILE A 115 13.43 21.83 -10.59
CA ILE A 115 13.32 22.10 -12.03
C ILE A 115 12.18 23.10 -12.31
N LEU A 116 11.01 22.90 -11.69
CA LEU A 116 9.88 23.84 -11.82
C LEU A 116 10.23 25.24 -11.35
N LYS A 117 10.92 25.36 -10.21
CA LYS A 117 11.39 26.64 -9.68
C LYS A 117 12.37 27.33 -10.62
N GLU A 118 13.31 26.59 -11.21
CA GLU A 118 14.27 27.12 -12.20
C GLU A 118 13.57 27.58 -13.48
N ARG A 119 12.48 26.92 -13.87
CA ARG A 119 11.61 27.30 -15.01
C ARG A 119 10.66 28.46 -14.68
N GLY A 120 10.68 28.98 -13.45
CA GLY A 120 9.85 30.11 -13.02
C GLY A 120 8.44 29.72 -12.57
N VAL A 121 8.15 28.44 -12.44
CA VAL A 121 6.89 27.94 -11.86
C VAL A 121 7.02 27.95 -10.34
N VAL A 122 6.37 28.94 -9.69
CA VAL A 122 6.38 29.07 -8.24
C VAL A 122 5.27 28.22 -7.62
N ILE A 123 5.68 27.25 -6.80
CA ILE A 123 4.81 26.52 -5.87
C ILE A 123 5.09 27.09 -4.49
N ASP A 124 4.19 27.92 -3.98
CA ASP A 124 4.30 28.41 -2.61
C ASP A 124 3.81 27.36 -1.60
N ALA A 125 4.13 27.60 -0.32
CA ALA A 125 3.77 26.69 0.77
C ALA A 125 2.25 26.52 0.94
N ALA A 126 1.43 27.50 0.53
CA ALA A 126 -0.02 27.40 0.62
C ALA A 126 -0.56 26.44 -0.44
N ARG A 127 -0.07 26.54 -1.68
CA ARG A 127 -0.39 25.64 -2.78
C ARG A 127 0.09 24.22 -2.51
N GLU A 128 1.30 24.07 -1.99
CA GLU A 128 1.83 22.75 -1.61
C GLU A 128 0.94 22.05 -0.56
N LYS A 129 0.52 22.80 0.47
CA LYS A 129 -0.42 22.30 1.45
C LYS A 129 -1.77 21.92 0.84
N GLU A 130 -2.31 22.75 -0.05
CA GLU A 130 -3.57 22.48 -0.74
C GLU A 130 -3.49 21.19 -1.59
N ILE A 131 -2.38 21.00 -2.32
CA ILE A 131 -2.12 19.80 -3.10
C ILE A 131 -2.10 18.57 -2.20
N GLY A 132 -1.35 18.61 -1.10
CA GLY A 132 -1.26 17.51 -0.14
C GLY A 132 -2.62 17.17 0.50
N GLU A 133 -3.40 18.17 0.89
CA GLU A 133 -4.74 17.98 1.45
C GLU A 133 -5.71 17.35 0.44
N LYS A 134 -5.71 17.82 -0.81
CA LYS A 134 -6.53 17.25 -1.89
C LYS A 134 -6.13 15.80 -2.17
N ARG A 135 -4.82 15.53 -2.29
CA ARG A 135 -4.31 14.18 -2.53
C ARG A 135 -4.70 13.23 -1.40
N MET A 136 -4.58 13.67 -0.15
CA MET A 136 -5.01 12.88 1.01
C MET A 136 -6.52 12.57 0.97
N GLN A 137 -7.36 13.54 0.60
CA GLN A 137 -8.80 13.31 0.43
C GLN A 137 -9.11 12.32 -0.69
N GLU A 138 -8.34 12.34 -1.78
CA GLU A 138 -8.47 11.39 -2.88
C GLU A 138 -8.06 9.97 -2.46
N LEU A 139 -6.92 9.81 -1.81
CA LEU A 139 -6.43 8.50 -1.33
C LEU A 139 -7.36 7.85 -0.30
N LYS A 140 -8.11 8.66 0.47
CA LYS A 140 -9.14 8.20 1.41
C LYS A 140 -10.39 7.65 0.76
N LYS A 141 -10.63 7.97 -0.52
CA LYS A 141 -11.81 7.44 -1.22
C LYS A 141 -11.66 5.92 -1.37
N PRO A 142 -12.76 5.16 -1.16
CA PRO A 142 -12.75 3.74 -1.45
C PRO A 142 -12.30 3.47 -2.89
N GLU A 143 -11.58 2.39 -3.07
CA GLU A 143 -11.29 1.88 -4.41
C GLU A 143 -12.58 1.41 -5.08
N HIS A 144 -12.52 1.27 -6.42
CA HIS A 144 -13.65 0.94 -7.29
C HIS A 144 -14.62 -0.08 -6.67
N SER A 145 -15.93 0.11 -6.94
CA SER A 145 -16.92 -0.85 -6.46
C SER A 145 -16.73 -2.19 -7.17
N GLU A 146 -16.26 -3.17 -6.40
CA GLU A 146 -15.95 -4.53 -6.87
C GLU A 146 -17.22 -5.40 -6.95
N HIS A 147 -18.23 -4.92 -7.67
CA HIS A 147 -19.49 -5.64 -7.88
C HIS A 147 -19.28 -7.07 -8.39
N PHE A 148 -18.23 -7.28 -9.18
CA PHE A 148 -17.82 -8.60 -9.65
C PHE A 148 -17.42 -9.53 -8.50
N TRP A 149 -16.54 -9.10 -7.59
CA TRP A 149 -16.13 -9.91 -6.44
C TRP A 149 -17.28 -10.15 -5.46
N VAL A 150 -18.18 -9.17 -5.31
CA VAL A 150 -19.40 -9.35 -4.51
C VAL A 150 -20.27 -10.47 -5.11
N MET A 151 -20.49 -10.46 -6.42
CA MET A 151 -21.27 -11.50 -7.12
C MET A 151 -20.61 -12.88 -7.00
N VAL A 152 -19.31 -12.97 -7.28
CA VAL A 152 -18.52 -14.20 -7.16
C VAL A 152 -18.54 -14.72 -5.72
N GLY A 153 -18.43 -13.83 -4.73
CA GLY A 153 -18.49 -14.18 -3.31
C GLY A 153 -19.81 -14.82 -2.92
N TYR A 154 -20.95 -14.24 -3.33
CA TYR A 154 -22.26 -14.85 -3.09
C TYR A 154 -22.44 -16.20 -3.79
N PHE A 155 -21.94 -16.33 -5.02
CA PHE A 155 -21.96 -17.61 -5.74
C PHE A 155 -21.22 -18.69 -4.95
N PHE A 156 -19.98 -18.42 -4.52
CA PHE A 156 -19.20 -19.40 -3.75
C PHE A 156 -19.71 -19.62 -2.33
N ALA A 157 -20.39 -18.66 -1.72
CA ALA A 157 -21.03 -18.85 -0.42
C ALA A 157 -22.11 -19.94 -0.48
N LEU A 158 -22.82 -20.08 -1.60
CA LEU A 158 -23.86 -21.10 -1.80
C LEU A 158 -23.28 -22.50 -2.12
N PHE A 159 -22.14 -22.59 -2.79
CA PHE A 159 -21.57 -23.86 -3.31
C PHE A 159 -20.41 -24.43 -2.48
N GLY A 160 -20.47 -24.29 -1.15
CA GLY A 160 -19.50 -24.94 -0.25
C GLY A 160 -18.73 -23.98 0.66
N GLY A 161 -18.98 -22.67 0.57
CA GLY A 161 -18.68 -21.71 1.64
C GLY A 161 -17.22 -21.30 1.80
N VAL A 162 -16.23 -22.18 1.56
CA VAL A 162 -14.80 -21.89 1.83
C VAL A 162 -14.30 -20.68 1.05
N LEU A 163 -14.49 -20.63 -0.27
CA LEU A 163 -14.05 -19.50 -1.09
C LEU A 163 -14.84 -18.22 -0.76
N GLY A 164 -16.15 -18.33 -0.53
CA GLY A 164 -16.96 -17.20 -0.10
C GLY A 164 -16.52 -16.65 1.26
N PHE A 165 -16.03 -17.48 2.18
CA PHE A 165 -15.52 -17.03 3.48
C PHE A 165 -14.34 -16.08 3.31
N PHE A 166 -13.35 -16.46 2.50
CA PHE A 166 -12.18 -15.63 2.25
C PHE A 166 -12.54 -14.36 1.49
N ILE A 167 -13.37 -14.45 0.46
CA ILE A 167 -13.83 -13.28 -0.31
C ILE A 167 -14.62 -12.31 0.59
N GLY A 168 -15.55 -12.83 1.39
CA GLY A 168 -16.37 -12.03 2.30
C GLY A 168 -15.53 -11.35 3.39
N TRP A 169 -14.59 -12.08 3.98
CA TRP A 169 -13.63 -11.51 4.94
C TRP A 169 -12.82 -10.37 4.32
N HIS A 170 -12.25 -10.61 3.13
CA HIS A 170 -11.46 -9.63 2.39
C HIS A 170 -12.28 -8.36 2.10
N LEU A 171 -13.46 -8.49 1.50
CA LEU A 171 -14.34 -7.35 1.21
C LEU A 171 -14.78 -6.59 2.48
N TRP A 172 -14.96 -7.27 3.61
CA TRP A 172 -15.42 -6.66 4.86
C TRP A 172 -14.31 -5.91 5.63
N LYS A 173 -13.09 -6.49 5.68
CA LYS A 173 -12.04 -6.09 6.62
C LYS A 173 -10.79 -5.48 5.98
N SER A 174 -10.61 -5.55 4.65
CA SER A 174 -9.42 -5.01 4.02
C SER A 174 -9.27 -3.50 4.24
N LYS A 175 -8.07 -3.12 4.67
CA LYS A 175 -7.63 -1.75 4.87
C LYS A 175 -6.33 -1.52 4.09
N LYS A 176 -6.13 -0.27 3.69
CA LYS A 176 -4.86 0.24 3.15
C LYS A 176 -4.28 1.27 4.08
N THR A 177 -2.95 1.36 4.09
CA THR A 177 -2.21 2.37 4.84
C THR A 177 -1.93 3.55 3.91
N LEU A 178 -2.26 4.75 4.34
CA LEU A 178 -2.01 5.99 3.63
C LEU A 178 -0.57 6.49 3.86
N PRO A 179 -0.04 7.41 3.04
CA PRO A 179 1.32 7.93 3.19
C PRO A 179 1.62 8.61 4.54
N ASN A 180 0.59 9.03 5.27
CA ASN A 180 0.68 9.60 6.63
C ASN A 180 0.51 8.54 7.75
N GLY A 181 0.45 7.24 7.41
CA GLY A 181 0.28 6.15 8.36
C GLY A 181 -1.17 5.84 8.74
N GLU A 182 -2.15 6.64 8.31
CA GLU A 182 -3.56 6.39 8.59
C GLU A 182 -4.06 5.14 7.84
N GLN A 183 -4.78 4.25 8.52
CA GLN A 183 -5.40 3.10 7.86
C GLN A 183 -6.87 3.36 7.53
N VAL A 184 -7.21 3.26 6.25
CA VAL A 184 -8.59 3.42 5.77
C VAL A 184 -9.09 2.15 5.09
N PHE A 185 -10.40 1.92 5.09
CA PHE A 185 -10.98 0.77 4.40
C PHE A 185 -10.82 0.91 2.90
N VAL A 186 -10.39 -0.18 2.25
CA VAL A 186 -10.25 -0.23 0.79
C VAL A 186 -11.61 -0.12 0.11
N TYR A 187 -12.60 -0.84 0.63
CA TYR A 187 -13.91 -0.99 0.01
C TYR A 187 -14.96 -0.03 0.55
N SER A 188 -15.96 0.26 -0.29
CA SER A 188 -17.09 1.13 0.06
C SER A 188 -17.90 0.54 1.23
N PRO A 189 -18.65 1.36 1.98
CA PRO A 189 -19.54 0.85 3.03
C PRO A 189 -20.55 -0.19 2.52
N GLY A 190 -21.05 -0.03 1.29
CA GLY A 190 -21.97 -0.98 0.65
C GLY A 190 -21.31 -2.32 0.35
N ASP A 191 -20.11 -2.30 -0.26
CA ASP A 191 -19.37 -3.52 -0.60
C ASP A 191 -18.92 -4.26 0.67
N ARG A 192 -18.51 -3.53 1.71
CA ARG A 192 -18.16 -4.10 3.01
C ARG A 192 -19.34 -4.76 3.70
N ASN A 193 -20.54 -4.18 3.57
CA ASN A 193 -21.75 -4.78 4.11
C ASN A 193 -22.10 -6.07 3.35
N SER A 194 -21.96 -6.08 2.02
CA SER A 194 -22.10 -7.29 1.21
C SER A 194 -21.05 -8.34 1.58
N GLY A 195 -19.79 -7.96 1.73
CA GLY A 195 -18.70 -8.83 2.19
C GLY A 195 -19.00 -9.46 3.55
N LYS A 196 -19.53 -8.68 4.49
CA LYS A 196 -19.98 -9.17 5.80
C LYS A 196 -21.07 -10.24 5.67
N TRP A 197 -22.06 -10.04 4.79
CA TRP A 197 -23.10 -11.04 4.55
C TRP A 197 -22.57 -12.30 3.88
N ILE A 198 -21.74 -12.15 2.85
CA ILE A 198 -21.05 -13.27 2.17
C ILE A 198 -20.28 -14.11 3.21
N PHE A 199 -19.52 -13.44 4.09
CA PHE A 199 -18.77 -14.10 5.16
C PHE A 199 -19.67 -14.95 6.07
N TYR A 200 -20.76 -14.38 6.60
CA TYR A 200 -21.65 -15.12 7.50
C TYR A 200 -22.41 -16.25 6.78
N LEU A 201 -22.88 -16.02 5.56
CA LEU A 201 -23.54 -17.06 4.75
C LEU A 201 -22.59 -18.24 4.50
N SER A 202 -21.33 -17.95 4.18
CA SER A 202 -20.29 -18.95 4.03
C SER A 202 -20.03 -19.74 5.31
N VAL A 203 -19.95 -19.08 6.47
CA VAL A 203 -19.79 -19.76 7.77
C VAL A 203 -20.96 -20.70 8.05
N VAL A 204 -22.20 -20.24 7.84
CA VAL A 204 -23.40 -21.06 8.02
C VAL A 204 -23.40 -22.25 7.06
N GLY A 205 -23.05 -22.03 5.79
CA GLY A 205 -22.94 -23.08 4.78
C GLY A 205 -21.90 -24.13 5.14
N LEU A 206 -20.74 -23.73 5.66
CA LEU A 206 -19.70 -24.65 6.13
C LEU A 206 -20.17 -25.50 7.30
N ILE A 207 -20.81 -24.90 8.31
CA ILE A 207 -21.36 -25.63 9.46
C ILE A 207 -22.40 -26.66 9.01
N ALA A 208 -23.31 -26.27 8.12
CA ALA A 208 -24.33 -27.17 7.57
C ALA A 208 -23.70 -28.34 6.78
N ALA A 209 -22.66 -28.06 5.99
CA ALA A 209 -21.94 -29.08 5.24
C ALA A 209 -21.21 -30.07 6.17
N THR A 210 -20.53 -29.59 7.21
CA THR A 210 -19.86 -30.46 8.20
C THR A 210 -20.85 -31.30 8.99
N TYR A 211 -22.00 -30.73 9.38
CA TYR A 211 -23.05 -31.46 10.07
C TYR A 211 -23.64 -32.58 9.21
N LYS A 212 -23.88 -32.30 7.92
CA LYS A 212 -24.34 -33.31 6.96
C LYS A 212 -23.32 -34.45 6.81
N LEU A 213 -22.03 -34.13 6.71
CA LEU A 213 -20.96 -35.13 6.63
C LEU A 213 -20.90 -35.99 7.89
N TYR A 214 -21.05 -35.40 9.08
CA TYR A 214 -21.07 -36.12 10.35
C TYR A 214 -22.21 -37.14 10.44
N ILE A 215 -23.42 -36.78 9.99
CA ILE A 215 -24.58 -37.70 9.98
C ILE A 215 -24.40 -38.85 8.98
N LEU A 216 -23.79 -38.57 7.82
CA LEU A 216 -23.61 -39.55 6.75
C LEU A 216 -22.37 -40.43 6.94
N ALA A 217 -21.50 -40.11 7.90
CA ALA A 217 -20.34 -40.92 8.21
C ALA A 217 -20.79 -42.25 8.85
N PRO A 218 -20.37 -43.41 8.32
CA PRO A 218 -20.72 -44.69 8.92
C PRO A 218 -20.11 -44.81 10.32
N PRO A 219 -20.80 -45.44 11.29
CA PRO A 219 -20.23 -45.70 12.61
C PRO A 219 -19.03 -46.64 12.46
N TYR A 220 -17.88 -46.24 13.02
CA TYR A 220 -16.67 -47.07 13.14
C TYR A 220 -16.85 -48.16 14.19
#